data_AF-A0A2W4UGQ9-F1
#
_entry.id   AF-A0A2W4UGQ9-F1
#
_cell.length_a   1.000
_cell.length_b   1.000
_cell.length_c   1.000
_cell.angle_alpha   90.00
_cell.angle_beta   90.00
_cell.angle_gamma   90.00
#
_symmetry.space_group_name_H-M   'P 1'
#
loop_
_entity.id
_entity.type
_entity.pdbx_description
1 polymer ?
#
loop_
_entity_poly.entity_id
_entity_poly.type
_entity_poly.pdbx_seq_one_letter_code
_entity_poly.pdbx_strand_id
1 'polypeptide(L)'
;MAAVARLILQDFRSYQALDLTIGGQIIALIGENGAGKTNILEALSLFSPGRGLRRADLADMARQDGDGAFAASIALGDDGSRLGVGLGPADAEGKRGRLARIDGAPAGSALAFSDHL
;
A
#
# COMPACT_ATOMS: atom_id res chain seq x y z
N MET A 1 -4.61 10.66 -16.97
CA MET A 1 -5.49 9.85 -16.09
C MET A 1 -4.52 8.97 -15.34
N ALA A 2 -4.39 9.14 -14.02
CA ALA A 2 -3.31 8.49 -13.30
C ALA A 2 -3.38 6.95 -13.43
N ALA A 3 -2.28 6.34 -13.87
CA ALA A 3 -2.13 4.90 -13.97
C ALA A 3 -1.03 4.42 -13.02
N VAL A 4 -1.25 3.31 -12.32
CA VAL A 4 -0.21 2.70 -11.48
C VAL A 4 0.81 2.01 -12.38
N ALA A 5 2.06 2.44 -12.35
CA ALA A 5 3.17 1.86 -13.09
C ALA A 5 3.98 0.85 -12.26
N ARG A 6 3.92 0.94 -10.93
CA ARG A 6 4.61 0.02 -10.02
C ARG A 6 3.90 -0.07 -8.68
N LEU A 7 3.86 -1.26 -8.08
CA LEU A 7 3.41 -1.51 -6.71
C LEU A 7 4.54 -2.18 -5.93
N ILE A 8 4.88 -1.60 -4.78
CA ILE A 8 5.84 -2.18 -3.83
C ILE A 8 5.12 -2.44 -2.52
N LEU A 9 5.28 -3.64 -1.97
CA LEU A 9 4.78 -4.02 -0.64
C LEU A 9 5.92 -4.51 0.23
N GLN A 10 5.88 -4.15 1.51
CA GLN A 10 6.75 -4.68 2.55
C GLN A 10 5.89 -5.06 3.77
N ASP A 11 6.03 -6.31 4.20
CA ASP A 11 5.32 -6.90 5.35
C ASP A 11 3.80 -6.64 5.35
N PHE A 12 3.19 -6.76 4.17
CA PHE A 12 1.76 -6.51 3.96
C PHE A 12 0.99 -7.81 3.76
N ARG A 13 0.06 -8.12 4.67
CA ARG A 13 -0.78 -9.33 4.65
C ARG A 13 0.09 -10.59 4.44
N SER A 14 -0.08 -11.28 3.31
CA SER A 14 0.69 -12.49 2.99
C SER A 14 2.06 -12.20 2.36
N TYR A 15 2.35 -10.95 1.97
CA TYR A 15 3.60 -10.58 1.30
C TYR A 15 4.63 -10.11 2.32
N GLN A 16 5.76 -10.81 2.40
CA GLN A 16 6.95 -10.28 3.06
C GLN A 16 7.54 -9.13 2.24
N ALA A 17 7.70 -9.33 0.94
CA ALA A 17 8.07 -8.30 -0.02
C ALA A 17 7.39 -8.57 -1.35
N LEU A 18 7.02 -7.51 -2.07
CA LEU A 18 6.56 -7.55 -3.46
C LEU A 18 7.10 -6.33 -4.19
N ASP A 19 7.56 -6.55 -5.42
CA ASP A 19 7.95 -5.49 -6.33
C ASP A 19 7.38 -5.80 -7.72
N LEU A 20 6.26 -5.16 -8.05
CA LEU A 20 5.47 -5.45 -9.23
C LEU A 20 5.47 -4.25 -10.18
N THR A 21 6.11 -4.39 -11.34
CA THR A 21 6.02 -3.40 -12.44
C THR A 21 4.78 -3.70 -13.29
N ILE A 22 4.08 -2.64 -13.68
CA ILE A 22 2.83 -2.70 -14.44
C ILE A 22 3.06 -2.06 -15.80
N GLY A 23 2.97 -2.87 -16.86
CA GLY A 23 3.15 -2.41 -18.25
C GLY A 23 1.88 -2.47 -19.11
N GLY A 24 0.79 -3.04 -18.60
CA GLY A 24 -0.45 -3.25 -19.35
C GLY A 24 -1.62 -2.41 -18.84
N GLN A 25 -2.51 -2.00 -19.75
CA GLN A 25 -3.73 -1.28 -19.40
C GLN A 25 -4.75 -2.17 -18.65
N ILE A 26 -4.72 -3.48 -18.93
CA ILE A 26 -5.56 -4.49 -18.28
C ILE A 26 -4.64 -5.51 -17.64
N ILE A 27 -4.87 -5.80 -16.36
CA ILE A 27 -4.08 -6.76 -15.57
C ILE A 27 -5.00 -7.85 -15.05
N ALA A 28 -4.62 -9.10 -15.27
CA ALA A 28 -5.25 -10.25 -14.66
C ALA A 28 -4.36 -10.82 -13.55
N LEU A 29 -4.88 -10.90 -12.32
CA LEU A 29 -4.23 -11.59 -11.21
C LEU A 29 -4.72 -13.05 -11.18
N ILE A 30 -3.83 -14.02 -11.39
CA ILE A 30 -4.15 -15.44 -11.50
C ILE A 30 -3.37 -16.22 -10.44
N GLY A 31 -3.96 -17.30 -9.92
CA GLY A 31 -3.34 -18.17 -8.92
C GLY A 31 -4.39 -18.85 -8.04
N GLU A 32 -3.95 -19.74 -7.16
CA GLU A 32 -4.82 -20.45 -6.23
C GLU A 32 -5.52 -19.53 -5.21
N ASN A 33 -6.57 -20.04 -4.57
CA ASN A 33 -7.19 -19.35 -3.44
C ASN A 33 -6.17 -19.24 -2.30
N GLY A 34 -6.11 -18.06 -1.67
CA GLY A 34 -5.09 -17.78 -0.64
C GLY A 34 -3.76 -17.27 -1.18
N ALA A 35 -3.50 -17.28 -2.49
CA ALA A 35 -2.24 -16.81 -3.08
C ALA A 35 -1.97 -15.29 -2.98
N GLY A 36 -2.80 -14.53 -2.27
CA GLY A 36 -2.58 -13.09 -2.06
C GLY A 36 -3.11 -12.16 -3.17
N LYS A 37 -3.90 -12.66 -4.13
CA LYS A 37 -4.50 -11.84 -5.20
C LYS A 37 -5.33 -10.67 -4.66
N THR A 38 -6.22 -10.93 -3.71
CA THR A 38 -7.03 -9.88 -3.07
C THR A 38 -6.19 -8.94 -2.21
N ASN A 39 -5.04 -9.38 -1.70
CA ASN A 39 -4.15 -8.52 -0.91
C ASN A 39 -3.52 -7.43 -1.81
N ILE A 40 -3.22 -7.74 -3.09
CA ILE A 40 -2.78 -6.73 -4.06
C ILE A 40 -3.87 -5.66 -4.25
N LEU A 41 -5.12 -6.08 -4.47
CA LEU A 41 -6.24 -5.15 -4.63
C LEU A 41 -6.50 -4.34 -3.35
N GLU A 42 -6.35 -4.97 -2.19
CA GLU A 42 -6.46 -4.28 -0.90
C GLU A 42 -5.36 -3.22 -0.75
N ALA A 43 -4.11 -3.52 -1.08
CA ALA A 43 -3.02 -2.55 -1.02
C ALA A 43 -3.27 -1.34 -1.94
N LEU A 44 -3.72 -1.59 -3.18
CA LEU A 44 -4.07 -0.52 -4.13
C LEU A 44 -5.21 0.36 -3.60
N SER A 45 -6.20 -0.24 -2.93
CA SER A 45 -7.34 0.51 -2.38
C SER A 45 -6.98 1.49 -1.26
N LEU A 46 -5.77 1.39 -0.68
CA LEU A 46 -5.30 2.31 0.36
C LEU A 46 -4.90 3.69 -0.20
N PHE A 47 -4.67 3.79 -1.50
CA PHE A 47 -4.32 5.05 -2.15
C PHE A 47 -5.54 5.86 -2.57
N SER A 48 -6.71 5.23 -2.61
CA SER A 48 -7.98 5.92 -2.82
C SER A 48 -8.54 6.46 -1.49
N PRO A 49 -9.32 7.56 -1.51
CA PRO A 49 -9.97 8.07 -0.31
C PRO A 49 -10.84 7.01 0.40
N GLY A 50 -10.69 6.88 1.71
CA GLY A 50 -11.50 5.97 2.53
C GLY A 50 -10.69 5.06 3.44
N ARG A 51 -11.25 3.88 3.75
CA ARG A 51 -10.66 2.87 4.67
C ARG A 51 -10.11 1.64 3.93
N GLY A 52 -9.89 1.74 2.63
CA GLY A 52 -9.55 0.60 1.77
C GLY A 52 -10.71 -0.40 1.60
N LEU A 53 -10.44 -1.43 0.81
CA LEU A 53 -11.44 -2.38 0.28
C LEU A 53 -12.14 -3.19 1.39
N ARG A 54 -11.39 -3.65 2.40
CA ARG A 54 -11.92 -4.48 3.49
C ARG A 54 -12.33 -3.68 4.73
N ARG A 55 -12.03 -2.37 4.76
CA ARG A 55 -12.22 -1.50 5.94
C ARG A 55 -11.55 -2.01 7.23
N ALA A 56 -10.56 -2.89 7.10
CA ALA A 56 -9.82 -3.45 8.22
C ALA A 56 -9.04 -2.38 8.97
N ASP A 57 -8.70 -2.66 10.22
CA ASP A 57 -7.77 -1.80 10.95
C ASP A 57 -6.35 -1.97 10.38
N LEU A 58 -5.56 -0.89 10.39
CA LEU A 58 -4.22 -0.89 9.79
C LEU A 58 -3.30 -1.93 10.43
N ALA A 59 -3.47 -2.22 11.72
CA ALA A 59 -2.69 -3.24 12.41
C ALA A 59 -2.91 -4.63 11.81
N ASP A 60 -4.12 -4.94 11.35
CA ASP A 60 -4.43 -6.23 10.72
C ASP A 60 -3.79 -6.38 9.34
N MET A 61 -3.45 -5.24 8.69
CA MET A 61 -2.84 -5.24 7.37
C MET A 61 -1.36 -5.65 7.39
N ALA A 62 -0.71 -5.59 8.55
CA ALA A 62 0.64 -6.10 8.72
C ALA A 62 0.68 -7.62 8.57
N ARG A 63 1.80 -8.13 8.07
CA ARG A 63 2.06 -9.56 7.95
C ARG A 63 2.13 -10.19 9.34
N GLN A 64 1.51 -11.36 9.50
CA GLN A 64 1.42 -12.04 10.80
C GLN A 64 2.79 -12.39 11.39
N ASP A 65 3.73 -12.80 10.53
CA ASP A 65 5.11 -13.14 10.92
C ASP A 65 6.05 -11.92 10.90
N GLY A 66 5.49 -10.70 10.79
CA GLY A 66 6.24 -9.44 10.80
C GLY A 66 6.28 -8.79 12.18
N ASP A 67 6.93 -7.64 12.29
CA ASP A 67 7.00 -6.82 13.51
C ASP A 67 5.74 -5.95 13.72
N GLY A 68 4.69 -6.17 12.93
CA GLY A 68 3.44 -5.40 12.91
C GLY A 68 3.53 -4.06 12.18
N ALA A 69 4.68 -3.71 11.59
CA ALA A 69 4.79 -2.62 10.64
C ALA A 69 4.49 -3.12 9.22
N PHE A 70 4.13 -2.20 8.32
CA PHE A 70 4.05 -2.49 6.89
C PHE A 70 4.20 -1.22 6.07
N ALA A 71 4.53 -1.39 4.79
CA ALA A 71 4.47 -0.31 3.81
C ALA A 71 3.88 -0.80 2.49
N ALA A 72 3.05 0.04 1.88
CA ALA A 72 2.65 -0.08 0.49
C ALA A 72 3.04 1.21 -0.24
N SER A 73 3.55 1.10 -1.46
CA SER A 73 3.88 2.25 -2.29
C SER A 73 3.49 2.01 -3.74
N ILE A 74 2.97 3.05 -4.38
CA ILE A 74 2.73 3.06 -5.83
C ILE A 74 3.56 4.15 -6.51
N ALA A 75 4.00 3.86 -7.73
CA ALA A 75 4.48 4.88 -8.66
C ALA A 75 3.43 5.10 -9.74
N LEU A 76 3.16 6.37 -10.06
CA LEU A 76 2.23 6.75 -11.13
C LEU A 76 2.99 6.92 -12.45
N GLY A 77 2.37 6.52 -13.56
CA GLY A 77 3.00 6.45 -14.89
C GLY A 77 3.26 7.81 -15.55
N ASP A 78 2.31 8.75 -15.43
CA ASP A 78 2.34 10.01 -16.18
C ASP A 78 3.21 11.08 -15.48
N ASP A 79 3.09 11.18 -14.15
CA ASP A 79 3.72 12.26 -13.37
C ASP A 79 4.98 11.81 -12.60
N GLY A 80 5.25 10.50 -12.60
CA GLY A 80 6.34 9.89 -11.83
C GLY A 80 6.18 9.97 -10.31
N SER A 81 5.10 10.61 -9.83
CA SER A 81 4.82 10.75 -8.39
C SER A 81 4.76 9.38 -7.72
N ARG A 82 5.36 9.32 -6.54
CA ARG A 82 5.35 8.16 -5.66
C ARG A 82 4.49 8.43 -4.45
N LEU A 83 3.48 7.60 -4.26
CA LEU A 83 2.64 7.63 -3.07
C LEU A 83 3.02 6.46 -2.17
N GLY A 84 3.02 6.68 -0.86
CA GLY A 84 3.36 5.66 0.13
C GLY A 84 2.45 5.72 1.34
N VAL A 85 1.95 4.57 1.78
CA VAL A 85 1.09 4.44 2.97
C VAL A 85 1.58 3.26 3.81
N GLY A 86 1.37 3.32 5.12
CA GLY A 86 1.77 2.22 5.98
C GLY A 86 1.49 2.45 7.45
N LEU A 87 2.04 1.53 8.24
CA LEU A 87 2.08 1.60 9.68
C LEU A 87 3.53 1.41 10.11
N GLY A 88 4.06 2.35 10.90
CA GLY A 88 5.40 2.25 11.44
C GLY A 88 5.51 1.16 12.51
N PRO A 89 6.75 0.85 12.94
CA PRO A 89 6.97 0.01 14.11
C PRO A 89 6.36 0.65 15.35
N ALA A 90 6.12 -0.16 16.38
CA ALA A 90 5.73 0.34 17.68
C ALA A 90 6.89 1.14 18.30
N ASP A 91 6.57 2.28 18.91
CA ASP A 91 7.49 3.00 19.78
C ASP A 91 7.66 2.28 21.14
N ALA A 92 8.45 2.86 22.04
CA ALA A 92 8.72 2.29 23.36
C ALA A 92 7.45 2.10 24.20
N GLU A 93 6.42 2.91 23.93
CA GLU A 93 5.11 2.88 24.58
C GLU A 93 4.10 1.97 23.85
N GLY A 94 4.51 1.28 22.79
CA GLY A 94 3.66 0.35 22.04
C GLY A 94 2.74 1.04 21.01
N LYS A 95 2.84 2.35 20.84
CA LYS A 95 2.03 3.12 19.89
C LYS A 95 2.64 3.05 18.49
N ARG A 96 1.78 2.93 17.49
CA ARG A 96 2.19 2.85 16.07
C ARG A 96 1.77 4.10 15.31
N GLY A 97 2.72 4.67 14.56
CA GLY A 97 2.48 5.83 13.72
C GLY A 97 1.94 5.43 12.35
N ARG A 98 0.84 6.06 11.91
CA ARG A 98 0.40 5.95 10.51
C ARG A 98 1.39 6.66 9.62
N LEU A 99 1.71 6.06 8.48
CA LEU A 99 2.62 6.62 7.49
C LEU A 99 1.82 7.04 6.26
N ALA A 100 2.06 8.26 5.79
CA ALA A 100 1.65 8.74 4.48
C ALA A 100 2.81 9.53 3.89
N ARG A 101 3.15 9.29 2.63
CA ARG A 101 4.26 9.94 1.93
C ARG A 101 3.90 10.25 0.48
N ILE A 102 4.37 11.40 0.01
CA ILE A 102 4.32 11.84 -1.39
C ILE A 102 5.76 12.17 -1.78
N ASP A 103 6.29 11.49 -2.79
CA ASP A 103 7.67 11.64 -3.28
C ASP A 103 8.73 11.53 -2.17
N GLY A 104 8.47 10.65 -1.19
CA GLY A 104 9.33 10.40 -0.04
C GLY A 104 9.14 11.39 1.12
N ALA A 105 8.52 12.54 0.89
CA ALA A 105 8.20 13.51 1.93
C ALA A 105 6.99 13.05 2.76
N PRO A 106 6.98 13.23 4.11
CA PRO A 106 5.81 12.95 4.93
C PRO A 106 4.61 13.80 4.50
N ALA A 107 3.44 13.16 4.39
CA ALA A 107 2.16 13.81 4.20
C ALA A 107 1.29 13.67 5.46
N GLY A 108 0.40 14.63 5.71
CA GLY A 108 -0.45 14.62 6.91
C GLY A 108 -1.44 13.45 6.95
N SER A 109 -1.90 12.98 5.78
CA SER A 109 -2.74 11.80 5.66
C SER A 109 -2.78 11.28 4.22
N ALA A 110 -3.31 10.06 4.03
CA ALA A 110 -3.59 9.50 2.71
C ALA A 110 -4.63 10.29 1.90
N LEU A 111 -5.41 11.20 2.52
CA LEU A 111 -6.34 12.06 1.79
C LEU A 111 -5.63 12.97 0.78
N ALA A 112 -4.38 13.35 1.08
CA ALA A 112 -3.55 14.19 0.21
C ALA A 112 -3.19 13.51 -1.13
N PHE A 113 -3.39 12.20 -1.25
CA PHE A 113 -3.17 11.48 -2.50
C PHE A 113 -4.20 11.85 -3.58
N SER A 114 -5.35 12.39 -3.20
CA SER A 114 -6.41 12.78 -4.13
C SER A 114 -5.97 13.86 -5.13
N ASP A 115 -4.96 14.65 -4.78
CA ASP A 115 -4.41 15.68 -5.67
C ASP A 115 -3.50 15.10 -6.77
N HIS A 116 -3.21 13.79 -6.72
CA HIS A 116 -2.31 13.07 -7.64
C HIS A 116 -3.01 11.96 -8.45
N LEU A 117 -4.28 11.64 -8.17
CA LEU A 117 -5.03 10.53 -8.78
C LEU A 117 -6.13 11.05 -9.71
#